data_AF-A0A7V4JL54-F1
#
_entry.id   AF-A0A7V4JL54-F1
#
_cell.length_a   1.000
_cell.length_b   1.000
_cell.length_c   1.000
_cell.angle_alpha   90.00
_cell.angle_beta   90.00
_cell.angle_gamma   90.00
#
_symmetry.space_group_name_H-M   'P 1'
#
loop_
_entity.id
_entity.type
_entity.pdbx_description
1 polymer ?
#
loop_
_entity_poly.entity_id
_entity_poly.type
_entity_poly.pdbx_seq_one_letter_code
_entity_poly.pdbx_strand_id
1 'polypeptide(L)'
;MKKIIEIPSLRHLDEAAASFLRLSSNHRVIAFYGSMGAGKTTFIKALCKQLGVQENTNSPSFAIIYEYHTMHGEPVYHFDF
;
A
#
# COMPACT_ATOMS: atom_id res chain seq x y z
N MET A 1 5.59 -19.94 3.36
CA MET A 1 4.24 -20.32 2.88
C MET A 1 3.71 -19.23 1.98
N LYS A 2 3.16 -19.59 0.82
CA LYS A 2 2.44 -18.64 -0.05
C LYS A 2 1.07 -18.34 0.58
N LYS A 3 0.71 -17.07 0.69
CA LYS A 3 -0.64 -16.62 1.07
C LYS A 3 -1.27 -15.91 -0.13
N ILE A 4 -2.59 -16.06 -0.29
CA ILE A 4 -3.36 -15.45 -1.37
C ILE A 4 -4.46 -14.62 -0.73
N ILE A 5 -4.61 -13.38 -1.20
CA ILE A 5 -5.70 -12.47 -0.85
C ILE A 5 -6.41 -12.15 -2.17
N GLU A 6 -7.69 -12.49 -2.28
CA GLU A 6 -8.49 -12.18 -3.45
C GLU A 6 -9.19 -10.83 -3.29
N ILE A 7 -9.15 -10.00 -4.33
CA ILE A 7 -9.77 -8.67 -4.34
C ILE A 7 -10.72 -8.60 -5.55
N PRO A 8 -11.96 -9.09 -5.42
CA PRO A 8 -12.86 -9.22 -6.57
C PRO A 8 -13.38 -7.87 -7.08
N SER A 9 -13.32 -6.80 -6.28
CA SER A 9 -13.67 -5.45 -6.70
C SER A 9 -13.06 -4.39 -5.79
N LEU A 10 -13.10 -3.12 -6.23
CA LEU A 10 -12.58 -1.97 -5.47
C LEU A 10 -13.18 -1.83 -4.07
N ARG A 11 -14.40 -2.33 -3.83
CA ARG A 11 -15.06 -2.30 -2.52
C ARG A 11 -14.35 -3.15 -1.47
N HIS A 12 -13.55 -4.12 -1.90
CA HIS A 12 -12.83 -5.05 -1.03
C HIS A 12 -11.38 -4.61 -0.76
N LEU A 13 -10.93 -3.48 -1.34
CA LEU A 13 -9.56 -3.02 -1.19
C LEU A 13 -9.18 -2.75 0.27
N ASP A 14 -10.05 -2.08 1.02
CA ASP A 14 -9.78 -1.72 2.42
C ASP A 14 -9.62 -2.98 3.30
N GLU A 15 -10.49 -3.98 3.11
CA GLU A 15 -10.42 -5.25 3.84
C GLU A 15 -9.16 -6.04 3.47
N ALA A 16 -8.84 -6.11 2.17
CA ALA A 16 -7.66 -6.79 1.68
C ALA A 16 -6.36 -6.14 2.20
N ALA A 17 -6.30 -4.80 2.22
CA ALA A 17 -5.18 -4.04 2.76
C ALA A 17 -5.00 -4.31 4.27
N ALA A 18 -6.08 -4.28 5.06
CA ALA A 18 -6.03 -4.58 6.48
C ALA A 18 -5.57 -6.03 6.75
N SER A 19 -6.06 -6.99 5.96
CA SER A 19 -5.63 -8.38 6.04
C SER A 19 -4.14 -8.54 5.72
N PHE A 20 -3.68 -7.88 4.64
CA PHE A 20 -2.29 -7.89 4.24
C PHE A 20 -1.37 -7.34 5.34
N LEU A 21 -1.69 -6.19 5.94
CA LEU A 21 -0.89 -5.60 7.03
C LEU A 21 -0.79 -6.50 8.26
N ARG A 22 -1.88 -7.20 8.62
CA ARG A 22 -1.83 -8.20 9.70
C ARG A 22 -0.90 -9.36 9.36
N LEU A 23 -0.87 -9.78 8.10
CA LEU A 23 0.00 -10.85 7.63
C LEU A 23 1.48 -10.42 7.51
N SER A 24 1.71 -9.13 7.25
CA SER A 24 3.05 -8.56 7.06
C SER A 24 3.56 -7.79 8.29
N SER A 25 2.92 -7.92 9.47
CA SER A 25 3.22 -7.10 10.67
C SER A 25 4.69 -7.12 11.11
N ASN A 26 5.41 -8.20 10.83
CA ASN A 26 6.84 -8.35 11.15
C ASN A 26 7.77 -7.84 10.04
N HIS A 27 7.25 -7.29 8.95
CA HIS A 27 8.02 -6.83 7.79
C HIS A 27 7.75 -5.34 7.56
N ARG A 28 8.82 -4.54 7.58
CA ARG A 28 8.76 -3.10 7.32
C ARG A 28 9.02 -2.72 5.86
N VAL A 29 9.61 -3.63 5.09
CA VAL A 29 9.93 -3.43 3.67
C VAL A 29 9.17 -4.46 2.86
N ILE A 30 8.40 -3.98 1.88
CA ILE A 30 7.49 -4.80 1.08
C ILE A 30 7.67 -4.42 -0.39
N ALA A 31 7.98 -5.40 -1.24
CA ALA A 31 8.13 -5.21 -2.67
C ALA A 31 6.89 -5.72 -3.42
N PHE A 32 6.30 -4.86 -4.26
CA PHE A 32 5.15 -5.20 -5.10
C PHE A 32 5.59 -5.44 -6.53
N TYR A 33 5.26 -6.62 -7.07
CA TYR A 33 5.57 -7.00 -8.45
C TYR A 33 4.28 -7.22 -9.25
N GLY A 34 4.25 -6.73 -10.48
CA GLY A 34 3.11 -6.87 -11.38
C GLY A 34 3.24 -5.95 -12.59
N SER A 35 2.53 -6.27 -13.66
CA SER A 35 2.53 -5.48 -14.89
C SER A 35 1.95 -4.07 -14.68
N MET A 36 2.15 -3.20 -15.69
CA MET A 36 1.46 -1.92 -15.77
C MET A 36 -0.07 -2.15 -15.77
N GLY A 37 -0.80 -1.37 -14.97
CA GLY A 37 -2.25 -1.54 -14.84
C GLY A 37 -2.70 -2.68 -13.91
N ALA A 38 -1.79 -3.46 -13.31
CA ALA A 38 -2.14 -4.52 -12.37
C ALA A 38 -2.76 -4.04 -11.04
N GLY A 39 -2.85 -2.73 -10.81
CA GLY A 39 -3.46 -2.15 -9.60
C GLY A 39 -2.52 -1.97 -8.40
N LYS A 40 -1.19 -2.08 -8.60
CA LYS A 40 -0.18 -1.92 -7.53
C LYS A 40 -0.36 -0.62 -6.75
N THR A 41 -0.31 0.52 -7.45
CA THR A 41 -0.45 1.85 -6.84
C THR A 41 -1.80 1.96 -6.12
N THR A 42 -2.90 1.49 -6.71
CA THR A 42 -4.23 1.48 -6.08
C THR A 42 -4.24 0.73 -4.76
N PHE A 43 -3.58 -0.44 -4.69
CA PHE A 43 -3.50 -1.22 -3.47
C PHE A 43 -2.59 -0.56 -2.42
N ILE A 44 -1.46 0.01 -2.83
CA ILE A 44 -0.56 0.75 -1.93
C ILE A 44 -1.27 1.94 -1.28
N LYS A 45 -2.10 2.68 -2.03
CA LYS A 45 -2.92 3.76 -1.45
C LYS A 45 -3.86 3.25 -0.35
N ALA A 46 -4.49 2.09 -0.57
CA ALA A 46 -5.34 1.46 0.45
C ALA A 46 -4.52 1.05 1.70
N LEU A 47 -3.30 0.54 1.52
CA LEU A 47 -2.39 0.24 2.64
C LEU A 47 -2.02 1.50 3.43
N CYS A 48 -1.63 2.59 2.76
CA CYS A 48 -1.33 3.86 3.42
C CYS A 48 -2.53 4.37 4.24
N LYS A 49 -3.75 4.28 3.69
CA LYS A 49 -4.97 4.62 4.42
C LYS A 49 -5.15 3.77 5.68
N GLN A 50 -4.94 2.45 5.59
CA GLN A 50 -5.02 1.55 6.75
C GLN A 50 -3.92 1.82 7.80
N LEU A 51 -2.76 2.32 7.37
CA LEU A 51 -1.69 2.80 8.26
C LEU A 51 -1.97 4.17 8.86
N GLY A 52 -3.10 4.81 8.53
CA GLY A 52 -3.48 6.11 9.08
C GLY A 52 -2.82 7.30 8.40
N VAL A 53 -2.36 7.15 7.15
CA VAL A 53 -1.94 8.29 6.32
C VAL A 53 -3.19 9.10 5.93
N GLN A 54 -3.20 10.39 6.28
CA GLN A 54 -4.33 11.32 6.03
C GLN A 54 -4.20 12.08 4.70
N GLU A 55 -3.02 12.08 4.09
CA GLU A 55 -2.78 12.83 2.85
C GLU A 55 -3.34 12.10 1.63
N ASN A 56 -3.80 12.86 0.63
CA ASN A 56 -4.14 12.32 -0.68
C ASN A 56 -2.89 11.67 -1.29
N THR A 57 -2.81 10.34 -1.18
CA THR A 57 -1.75 9.54 -1.79
C THR A 57 -1.83 9.66 -3.31
N ASN A 58 -1.16 10.66 -3.87
CA ASN A 58 -1.05 10.87 -5.31
C ASN A 58 0.07 9.98 -5.88
N SER A 59 -0.14 9.49 -7.10
CA SER A 59 0.82 8.63 -7.80
C SER A 59 2.08 9.43 -8.13
N PRO A 60 3.29 8.86 -7.94
CA PRO A 60 4.50 9.54 -8.39
C PRO A 60 4.58 9.35 -9.88
N SER A 61 4.14 10.34 -10.63
CA SER A 61 4.46 10.34 -12.06
C SER A 61 5.95 10.66 -12.29
N PHE A 62 6.66 11.23 -11.29
CA PHE A 62 8.06 11.66 -11.41
C PHE A 62 8.93 11.59 -10.12
N ALA A 63 8.37 11.20 -8.96
CA ALA A 63 9.13 11.14 -7.71
C ALA A 63 9.49 9.68 -7.38
N ILE A 64 10.79 9.36 -7.33
CA ILE A 64 11.31 8.01 -7.01
C ILE A 64 10.85 7.55 -5.61
N ILE A 65 10.54 8.50 -4.72
CA ILE A 65 10.14 8.27 -3.33
C ILE A 65 9.03 9.24 -2.95
N TYR A 66 7.93 8.73 -2.37
CA TYR A 66 7.03 9.51 -1.53
C TYR A 66 7.18 9.12 -0.08
N GLU A 67 7.33 10.12 0.77
CA GLU A 67 7.19 9.99 2.21
C GLU A 67 5.80 10.49 2.60
N TYR A 68 5.05 9.64 3.29
CA TYR A 68 3.80 9.99 3.93
C TYR A 68 3.96 9.87 5.44
N HIS A 69 3.20 10.64 6.22
CA HIS A 69 3.18 10.49 7.68
C HIS A 69 1.85 9.89 8.13
N THR A 70 1.91 8.93 9.05
CA THR A 70 0.73 8.45 9.78
C THR A 70 0.25 9.50 10.77
N MET A 71 -0.96 9.32 11.32
CA MET A 71 -1.48 10.19 12.39
C MET A 71 -0.58 10.27 13.63
N HIS A 72 0.29 9.28 13.85
CA HIS A 72 1.24 9.25 14.97
C HIS A 72 2.64 9.76 14.60
N GLY A 73 2.80 10.29 13.38
CA GLY A 73 4.07 10.84 12.89
C GLY A 73 5.05 9.79 12.33
N GLU A 74 4.64 8.53 12.23
CA GLU A 74 5.50 7.49 11.66
C GLU A 74 5.61 7.65 10.14
N PRO A 75 6.80 7.55 9.54
CA PRO A 75 6.96 7.70 8.11
C PRO A 75 6.60 6.42 7.35
N VAL A 76 5.95 6.57 6.21
CA VAL A 76 5.68 5.53 5.21
C VAL A 76 6.34 5.94 3.91
N TYR A 77 7.30 5.13 3.45
CA TYR A 77 8.02 5.37 2.21
C TYR A 77 7.45 4.50 1.09
N HIS A 78 6.98 5.14 0.03
CA HIS A 78 6.52 4.49 -1.19
C HIS A 78 7.50 4.78 -2.32
N PHE A 79 8.15 3.72 -2.81
CA PHE A 79 9.03 3.76 -3.97
C PHE A 79 8.29 3.19 -5.18
N ASP A 80 8.30 3.90 -6.31
CA ASP A 80 7.80 3.40 -7.60
C ASP A 80 8.97 3.49 -8.59
N PHE A 81 9.36 2.36 -9.19
CA PHE A 81 10.52 2.20 -10.08
C PHE A 81 10.09 1.77 -11.48
#